data_AF-A0A8T0G338-F1
#
_entry.id   AF-A0A8T0G338-F1
#
_cell.length_a   1.000
_cell.length_b   1.000
_cell.length_c   1.000
_cell.angle_alpha   90.00
_cell.angle_beta   90.00
_cell.angle_gamma   90.00
#
_symmetry.space_group_name_H-M   'P 1'
#
loop_
_entity.id
_entity.type
_entity.pdbx_description
1 polymer ?
#
loop_
_entity_poly.entity_id
_entity_poly.type
_entity_poly.pdbx_seq_one_letter_code
_entity_poly.pdbx_strand_id
1 'polypeptide(L)'
;MALLKCQRGMSFSLQKFIKMSNSFIQNPCTPSSYTGFLNYSSRRNPDVSDIPELNEPPLKKFYEAYYQPEHGRIHDKKPFKIKCTKGKTYYWCVCGWSHDQPLCDGKCILPEMKIKMKPVAFKPAVTREYWFCNCKQTKNRPFCDGSHLSETVQGGNSVIRR
;
A
#
# COMPACT_ATOMS: atom_id res chain seq x y z
N MET A 1 -24.64 50.75 57.89
CA MET A 1 -23.24 50.31 57.70
C MET A 1 -23.20 49.49 56.42
N ALA A 2 -23.14 50.09 55.24
CA ALA A 2 -22.00 50.75 54.60
C ALA A 2 -20.86 49.78 54.21
N LEU A 3 -20.59 49.79 52.90
CA LEU A 3 -19.37 49.43 52.16
C LEU A 3 -19.26 47.95 51.69
N LEU A 4 -19.55 47.67 50.43
CA LEU A 4 -18.71 47.85 49.21
C LEU A 4 -17.44 47.00 49.20
N LYS A 5 -17.36 46.11 48.21
CA LYS A 5 -16.32 46.14 47.15
C LYS A 5 -16.54 44.94 46.22
N CYS A 6 -16.67 45.18 44.91
CA CYS A 6 -15.65 44.74 43.97
C CYS A 6 -15.95 45.34 42.59
N GLN A 7 -14.92 45.88 41.97
CA GLN A 7 -14.99 46.68 40.75
C GLN A 7 -14.85 45.81 39.50
N ARG A 8 -15.63 46.21 38.48
CA ARG A 8 -15.27 46.35 37.06
C ARG A 8 -14.71 45.14 36.30
N GLY A 9 -15.54 44.68 35.36
CA GLY A 9 -15.14 44.12 34.08
C GLY A 9 -16.28 44.28 33.09
N MET A 10 -16.14 45.21 32.14
CA MET A 10 -17.21 45.76 31.31
C MET A 10 -17.78 44.74 30.31
N SER A 11 -19.07 44.47 30.42
CA SER A 11 -19.94 44.01 29.33
C SER A 11 -20.63 45.25 28.78
N PHE A 12 -20.56 45.54 27.47
CA PHE A 12 -21.67 46.20 26.80
C PHE A 12 -21.82 45.74 25.34
N SER A 13 -22.96 45.09 25.19
CA SER A 13 -23.70 44.76 23.97
C SER A 13 -24.19 46.01 23.24
N LEU A 14 -24.24 45.87 21.90
CA LEU A 14 -25.11 46.48 20.89
C LEU A 14 -25.71 47.88 21.12
N GLN A 15 -25.59 48.71 20.08
CA GLN A 15 -26.68 49.38 19.33
C GLN A 15 -26.03 50.50 18.47
N LYS A 16 -26.40 50.82 17.22
CA LYS A 16 -27.54 50.55 16.34
C LYS A 16 -27.25 51.31 15.02
N PHE A 17 -28.10 51.11 14.01
CA PHE A 17 -28.31 51.95 12.81
C PHE A 17 -27.75 51.46 11.46
N ILE A 18 -28.48 50.51 10.88
CA ILE A 18 -29.23 50.63 9.60
C ILE A 18 -28.66 51.61 8.56
N LYS A 19 -28.23 51.09 7.40
CA LYS A 19 -28.75 51.52 6.08
C LYS A 19 -28.30 50.58 4.95
N MET A 20 -29.27 50.27 4.10
CA MET A 20 -29.20 49.47 2.87
C MET A 20 -28.21 50.06 1.86
N SER A 21 -27.48 49.22 1.13
CA SER A 21 -27.52 49.13 -0.34
C SER A 21 -26.36 48.32 -0.94
N ASN A 22 -26.71 47.58 -1.99
CA ASN A 22 -25.88 46.79 -2.89
C ASN A 22 -24.50 47.38 -3.23
N SER A 23 -23.46 46.56 -3.09
CA SER A 23 -22.29 46.55 -3.97
C SER A 23 -21.69 45.12 -3.95
N PHE A 24 -21.88 44.37 -5.05
CA PHE A 24 -20.81 43.98 -5.98
C PHE A 24 -19.81 43.00 -5.36
N ILE A 25 -20.04 41.69 -5.47
CA ILE A 25 -19.53 40.80 -6.53
C ILE A 25 -17.99 40.78 -6.62
N GLN A 26 -17.46 39.66 -6.12
CA GLN A 26 -16.41 38.80 -6.67
C GLN A 26 -15.02 39.41 -6.97
N ASN A 27 -14.09 38.94 -6.13
CA ASN A 27 -12.67 38.67 -6.31
C ASN A 27 -12.09 38.80 -7.74
N PRO A 28 -10.96 39.53 -7.88
CA PRO A 28 -10.33 39.85 -9.17
C PRO A 28 -9.55 38.69 -9.81
N CYS A 29 -9.63 38.58 -11.13
CA CYS A 29 -8.74 37.83 -12.02
C CYS A 29 -7.80 38.86 -12.70
N THR A 30 -6.47 38.75 -12.78
CA THR A 30 -5.60 37.90 -13.65
C THR A 30 -4.16 38.50 -13.61
N PRO A 31 -3.17 38.08 -14.43
CA PRO A 31 -2.40 36.84 -14.36
C PRO A 31 -0.86 37.10 -14.31
N SER A 32 -0.05 36.19 -13.78
CA SER A 32 1.38 36.15 -14.09
C SER A 32 1.79 34.72 -14.48
N SER A 33 2.53 34.65 -15.57
CA SER A 33 2.74 33.51 -16.46
C SER A 33 3.59 32.39 -15.85
N TYR A 34 3.03 31.18 -15.81
CA TYR A 34 3.82 29.95 -15.93
C TYR A 34 3.06 28.97 -16.82
N THR A 35 3.30 29.06 -18.14
CA THR A 35 2.76 28.14 -19.13
C THR A 35 3.66 26.90 -19.19
N GLY A 36 3.20 25.82 -18.57
CA GLY A 36 3.83 24.51 -18.63
C GLY A 36 2.77 23.41 -18.69
N PHE A 37 1.88 23.46 -19.69
CA PHE A 37 1.02 22.33 -20.04
C PHE A 37 1.85 21.30 -20.80
N LEU A 38 2.20 20.18 -20.16
CA LEU A 38 2.69 19.01 -20.89
C LEU A 38 1.50 18.34 -21.59
N ASN A 39 1.51 18.45 -22.92
CA ASN A 39 0.55 17.86 -23.82
C ASN A 39 0.63 16.32 -23.78
N TYR A 40 -0.39 15.67 -23.22
CA TYR A 40 -0.60 14.23 -23.37
C TYR A 40 -1.28 13.97 -24.73
N SER A 41 -0.49 13.90 -25.81
CA SER A 41 -1.01 13.64 -27.16
C SER A 41 -1.32 12.16 -27.37
N SER A 42 -2.59 11.89 -27.69
CA SER A 42 -3.10 10.85 -28.62
C SER A 42 -2.31 9.55 -28.84
N ARG A 43 -2.97 8.44 -28.45
CA ARG A 43 -2.55 7.04 -28.71
C ARG A 43 -2.37 6.74 -30.20
N ARG A 44 -1.27 6.07 -30.55
CA ARG A 44 -1.29 4.99 -31.55
C ARG A 44 -1.17 3.68 -30.77
N ASN A 45 -2.08 2.72 -30.98
CA ASN A 45 -1.92 1.36 -30.45
C ASN A 45 -0.82 0.67 -31.26
N PRO A 46 0.28 0.17 -30.65
CA PRO A 46 1.25 -0.67 -31.35
C PRO A 46 0.60 -2.00 -31.77
N ASP A 47 1.01 -2.49 -32.94
CA ASP A 47 0.55 -3.72 -33.59
C ASP A 47 0.86 -4.97 -32.73
N VAL A 48 -0.04 -5.97 -32.79
CA VAL A 48 -0.02 -7.18 -31.94
C VAL A 48 1.13 -8.12 -32.30
N SER A 49 1.76 -7.90 -33.45
CA SER A 49 2.94 -8.65 -33.94
C SER A 49 4.22 -8.39 -33.13
N ASP A 50 4.27 -7.31 -32.33
CA ASP A 50 5.42 -6.94 -31.50
C ASP A 50 5.36 -7.49 -30.05
N ILE A 51 4.42 -8.38 -29.74
CA ILE A 51 4.27 -8.96 -28.38
C ILE A 51 5.04 -10.28 -28.30
N PRO A 52 6.22 -10.35 -27.64
CA PRO A 52 6.96 -11.59 -27.49
C PRO A 52 6.19 -12.60 -26.63
N GLU A 53 6.21 -13.85 -27.11
CA GLU A 53 5.43 -14.98 -26.63
C GLU A 53 5.68 -15.29 -25.14
N LEU A 54 4.57 -15.48 -24.40
CA LEU A 54 4.51 -15.68 -22.95
C LEU A 54 5.10 -17.02 -22.50
N ASN A 55 6.42 -17.16 -22.58
CA ASN A 55 7.17 -18.17 -21.85
C ASN A 55 8.21 -17.46 -20.96
N GLU A 56 7.98 -17.57 -19.65
CA GLU A 56 8.55 -16.80 -18.51
C GLU A 56 7.84 -15.48 -18.20
N PRO A 57 7.50 -15.20 -16.92
CA PRO A 57 6.86 -13.95 -16.53
C PRO A 57 7.75 -12.78 -16.99
N PRO A 58 7.27 -11.88 -17.87
CA PRO A 58 8.10 -11.01 -18.71
C PRO A 58 8.85 -9.88 -17.97
N LEU A 59 9.05 -10.02 -16.67
CA LEU A 59 9.21 -8.90 -15.76
C LEU A 59 10.25 -9.12 -14.66
N LYS A 60 10.94 -10.27 -14.61
CA LYS A 60 11.89 -10.58 -13.53
C LYS A 60 12.97 -9.49 -13.32
N LYS A 61 13.40 -8.80 -14.39
CA LYS A 61 14.39 -7.71 -14.33
C LYS A 61 13.88 -6.38 -13.77
N PHE A 62 12.58 -6.09 -13.84
CA PHE A 62 12.02 -4.78 -13.48
C PHE A 62 11.38 -4.73 -12.08
N TYR A 63 11.12 -5.89 -11.45
CA TYR A 63 10.53 -5.96 -10.11
C TYR A 63 11.57 -6.44 -9.10
N GLU A 64 12.36 -5.52 -8.56
CA GLU A 64 13.34 -5.76 -7.47
C GLU A 64 12.72 -6.53 -6.29
N ALA A 65 11.43 -6.32 -6.01
CA ALA A 65 10.74 -6.98 -4.92
C ALA A 65 10.74 -8.52 -5.03
N TYR A 66 10.94 -9.07 -6.24
CA TYR A 66 10.95 -10.51 -6.48
C TYR A 66 12.29 -11.17 -6.11
N TYR A 67 13.40 -10.45 -6.27
CA TYR A 67 14.74 -10.90 -5.92
C TYR A 67 15.16 -10.28 -4.59
N GLN A 68 14.98 -11.04 -3.51
CA GLN A 68 15.46 -10.63 -2.19
C GLN A 68 16.49 -11.63 -1.69
N PRO A 69 17.70 -11.18 -1.33
CA PRO A 69 18.79 -12.07 -0.91
C PRO A 69 18.48 -12.74 0.43
N GLU A 70 17.71 -12.05 1.28
CA GLU A 70 17.33 -12.54 2.60
C GLU A 70 15.95 -13.23 2.59
N HIS A 71 15.82 -14.24 3.45
CA HIS A 71 14.56 -14.92 3.70
C HIS A 71 13.89 -14.35 4.94
N GLY A 72 12.56 -14.29 4.92
CA GLY A 72 11.77 -13.82 6.06
C GLY A 72 11.73 -14.81 7.21
N ARG A 73 11.12 -14.38 8.31
CA ARG A 73 10.83 -15.25 9.46
C ARG A 73 9.85 -16.36 9.04
N ILE A 74 10.06 -17.58 9.53
CA ILE A 74 9.13 -18.70 9.33
C ILE A 74 7.84 -18.41 10.12
N HIS A 75 6.74 -18.18 9.40
CA HIS A 75 5.43 -17.97 10.03
C HIS A 75 4.76 -19.31 10.35
N ASP A 76 4.54 -20.13 9.32
CA ASP A 76 4.00 -21.49 9.43
C ASP A 76 4.79 -22.43 8.52
N LYS A 77 4.88 -23.70 8.94
CA LYS A 77 5.53 -24.81 8.22
C LYS A 77 4.60 -25.41 7.16
N LYS A 78 3.32 -25.06 7.13
CA LYS A 78 2.37 -25.50 6.08
C LYS A 78 2.06 -24.36 5.09
N PRO A 79 1.86 -24.68 3.79
CA PRO A 79 1.40 -23.70 2.82
C PRO A 79 -0.05 -23.29 3.08
N PHE A 80 -0.44 -22.12 2.58
CA PHE A 80 -1.79 -21.59 2.75
C PHE A 80 -2.50 -21.46 1.39
N LYS A 81 -3.76 -21.91 1.34
CA LYS A 81 -4.57 -21.93 0.12
C LYS A 81 -5.48 -20.71 0.06
N ILE A 82 -5.38 -19.91 -1.01
CA ILE A 82 -6.28 -18.76 -1.24
C ILE A 82 -6.91 -18.87 -2.63
N LYS A 83 -8.21 -18.59 -2.70
CA LYS A 83 -8.91 -18.34 -3.97
C LYS A 83 -8.59 -16.92 -4.46
N CYS A 84 -7.81 -16.80 -5.52
CA CYS A 84 -7.47 -15.51 -6.13
C CYS A 84 -8.36 -15.26 -7.35
N THR A 85 -8.92 -14.05 -7.46
CA THR A 85 -9.77 -13.67 -8.60
C THR A 85 -8.97 -12.95 -9.68
N LYS A 86 -9.22 -13.28 -10.95
CA LYS A 86 -8.59 -12.66 -12.13
C LYS A 86 -8.60 -11.13 -12.01
N GLY A 87 -7.44 -10.52 -12.27
CA GLY A 87 -7.30 -9.07 -12.32
C GLY A 87 -7.16 -8.35 -10.98
N LYS A 88 -7.43 -8.99 -9.84
CA LYS A 88 -7.15 -8.41 -8.51
C LYS A 88 -5.67 -8.55 -8.16
N THR A 89 -5.07 -7.50 -7.62
CA THR A 89 -3.68 -7.53 -7.15
C THR A 89 -3.64 -7.98 -5.70
N TYR A 90 -2.85 -9.01 -5.42
CA TYR A 90 -2.57 -9.51 -4.08
C TYR A 90 -1.12 -9.18 -3.73
N TYR A 91 -0.87 -8.82 -2.48
CA TYR A 91 0.48 -8.56 -1.98
C TYR A 91 0.87 -9.68 -1.03
N TRP A 92 1.83 -10.52 -1.43
CA TRP A 92 2.31 -11.61 -0.59
C TRP A 92 3.33 -11.08 0.42
N CYS A 93 3.18 -11.47 1.69
CA CYS A 93 4.11 -11.10 2.75
C CYS A 93 5.42 -11.88 2.61
N VAL A 94 6.52 -11.14 2.45
CA VAL A 94 7.86 -11.73 2.39
C VAL A 94 8.51 -11.83 3.77
N CYS A 95 8.30 -10.83 4.63
CA CYS A 95 9.05 -10.67 5.87
C CYS A 95 8.65 -11.65 7.00
N GLY A 96 7.46 -12.24 6.92
CA GLY A 96 6.94 -13.16 7.94
C GLY A 96 6.24 -12.49 9.13
N TRP A 97 6.22 -11.15 9.19
CA TRP A 97 5.68 -10.38 10.32
C TRP A 97 4.22 -9.97 10.20
N SER A 98 3.59 -10.20 9.04
CA SER A 98 2.19 -9.84 8.85
C SER A 98 1.27 -10.64 9.77
N HIS A 99 0.17 -10.03 10.21
CA HIS A 99 -0.92 -10.76 10.89
C HIS A 99 -1.86 -11.45 9.88
N ASP A 100 -2.05 -10.88 8.70
CA ASP A 100 -2.98 -11.38 7.66
C ASP A 100 -2.30 -12.37 6.70
N GLN A 101 -1.48 -13.26 7.25
CA GLN A 101 -0.72 -14.22 6.45
C GLN A 101 -1.65 -15.12 5.65
N PRO A 102 -1.33 -15.39 4.37
CA PRO A 102 -0.07 -15.14 3.66
C PRO A 102 0.06 -13.76 2.98
N LEU A 103 -0.95 -12.89 3.10
CA LEU A 103 -0.95 -11.55 2.52
C LEU A 103 -0.17 -10.57 3.40
N CYS A 104 0.18 -9.41 2.84
CA CYS A 104 0.89 -8.36 3.54
C CYS A 104 -0.06 -7.27 4.05
N ASP A 105 0.11 -6.91 5.31
CA ASP A 105 -0.60 -5.84 6.03
C ASP A 105 0.16 -4.49 6.04
N GLY A 106 1.29 -4.40 5.33
CA GLY A 106 2.11 -3.18 5.27
C GLY A 106 3.08 -2.98 6.44
N LYS A 107 3.19 -3.91 7.41
CA LYS A 107 4.16 -3.80 8.51
C LYS A 107 5.61 -3.67 8.04
N CYS A 108 5.94 -4.24 6.89
CA CYS A 108 7.27 -4.12 6.29
C CYS A 108 7.62 -2.71 5.81
N ILE A 109 6.63 -1.82 5.66
CA ILE A 109 6.82 -0.43 5.23
C ILE A 109 7.02 0.48 6.46
N LEU A 110 6.58 0.05 7.65
CA LEU A 110 6.68 0.85 8.85
C LEU A 110 8.16 1.07 9.23
N PRO A 111 8.59 2.33 9.45
CA PRO A 111 9.98 2.66 9.72
C PRO A 111 10.49 2.05 11.04
N GLU A 112 9.58 1.82 11.99
CA GLU A 112 9.89 1.28 13.31
C GLU A 112 10.38 -0.18 13.26
N MET A 113 9.87 -0.98 12.32
CA MET A 113 10.24 -2.39 12.18
C MET A 113 11.59 -2.58 11.48
N LYS A 114 12.09 -1.55 10.76
CA LYS A 114 13.36 -1.56 10.00
C LYS A 114 13.52 -2.78 9.06
N ILE A 115 12.42 -3.21 8.43
CA ILE A 115 12.41 -4.35 7.51
C ILE A 115 12.81 -3.88 6.10
N LYS A 116 13.87 -4.45 5.52
CA LYS A 116 14.34 -4.11 4.15
C LYS A 116 13.53 -4.79 3.03
N MET A 117 12.81 -5.86 3.38
CA MET A 117 12.07 -6.71 2.44
C MET A 117 10.76 -6.04 2.00
N LYS A 118 10.52 -5.97 0.68
CA LYS A 118 9.28 -5.45 0.09
C LYS A 118 8.29 -6.58 -0.20
N PRO A 119 6.97 -6.34 -0.16
CA PRO A 119 5.98 -7.36 -0.52
C PRO A 119 6.02 -7.66 -2.02
N VAL A 120 5.69 -8.89 -2.40
CA VAL A 120 5.63 -9.30 -3.83
C VAL A 120 4.21 -9.14 -4.33
N ALA A 121 4.03 -8.34 -5.38
CA ALA A 121 2.75 -8.19 -6.05
C ALA A 121 2.45 -9.41 -6.95
N PHE A 122 1.26 -9.97 -6.80
CA PHE A 122 0.75 -11.08 -7.60
C PHE A 122 -0.61 -10.72 -8.20
N LYS A 123 -0.70 -10.75 -9.52
CA LYS A 123 -1.95 -10.54 -10.27
C LYS A 123 -2.28 -11.81 -11.06
N PRO A 124 -3.29 -12.58 -10.67
CA PRO A 124 -3.65 -13.82 -11.34
C PRO A 124 -4.30 -13.53 -12.70
N ALA A 125 -3.90 -14.30 -13.72
CA ALA A 125 -4.51 -14.27 -15.05
C ALA A 125 -5.87 -15.00 -15.10
N VAL A 126 -6.08 -15.97 -14.20
CA VAL A 126 -7.29 -16.80 -14.12
C VAL A 126 -7.75 -16.86 -12.66
N THR A 127 -9.06 -16.85 -12.44
CA THR A 127 -9.63 -17.07 -11.11
C THR A 127 -9.48 -18.53 -10.72
N ARG A 128 -8.58 -18.82 -9.78
CA ARG A 128 -8.37 -20.17 -9.25
C ARG A 128 -7.78 -20.12 -7.84
N GLU A 129 -7.66 -21.29 -7.24
CA GLU A 129 -7.00 -21.45 -5.96
C GLU A 129 -5.49 -21.58 -6.16
N TYR A 130 -4.73 -20.86 -5.33
CA TYR A 130 -3.27 -20.85 -5.35
C TYR A 130 -2.72 -21.22 -3.97
N TRP A 131 -1.60 -21.92 -3.97
CA TRP A 131 -0.86 -22.29 -2.76
C TRP A 131 0.27 -21.31 -2.52
N PHE A 132 0.11 -20.47 -1.50
CA PHE A 132 1.12 -19.49 -1.09
C PHE A 132 2.08 -20.07 -0.06
N CYS A 133 3.33 -19.63 -0.14
CA CYS A 133 4.35 -19.98 0.84
C CYS A 133 4.10 -19.24 2.16
N ASN A 134 4.14 -19.97 3.27
CA ASN A 134 4.07 -19.39 4.62
C ASN A 134 5.36 -19.53 5.43
N CYS A 135 6.28 -20.40 5.03
CA CYS A 135 7.59 -20.53 5.69
C CYS A 135 8.59 -19.44 5.25
N LYS A 136 8.30 -18.72 4.16
CA LYS A 136 9.10 -17.65 3.56
C LYS A 136 10.49 -18.09 3.04
N GLN A 137 10.73 -19.40 2.97
CA GLN A 137 11.95 -20.01 2.43
C GLN A 137 11.80 -20.51 0.98
N THR A 138 10.70 -20.17 0.30
CA THR A 138 10.49 -20.57 -1.10
C THR A 138 11.48 -19.87 -2.04
N LYS A 139 12.02 -20.62 -2.99
CA LYS A 139 12.78 -20.09 -4.13
C LYS A 139 11.84 -19.53 -5.20
N ASN A 140 10.61 -20.05 -5.28
CA ASN A 140 9.58 -19.62 -6.22
C ASN A 140 8.55 -18.70 -5.54
N ARG A 141 8.97 -17.51 -5.13
CA ARG A 141 8.08 -16.52 -4.50
C ARG A 141 6.96 -16.13 -5.48
N PRO A 142 5.69 -15.99 -5.10
CA PRO A 142 5.09 -16.13 -3.77
C PRO A 142 4.57 -17.55 -3.45
N PHE A 143 4.76 -18.51 -4.36
CA PHE A 143 4.15 -19.83 -4.30
C PHE A 143 4.96 -20.82 -3.44
N CYS A 144 4.28 -21.87 -2.99
CA CYS A 144 4.94 -22.98 -2.32
C CYS A 144 5.67 -23.87 -3.34
N ASP A 145 6.95 -24.13 -3.10
CA ASP A 145 7.83 -24.99 -3.90
C ASP A 145 8.26 -26.27 -3.15
N GLY A 146 7.68 -26.53 -1.97
CA GLY A 146 8.07 -27.64 -1.11
C GLY A 146 9.25 -27.35 -0.17
N SER A 147 9.88 -26.17 -0.24
CA SER A 147 10.99 -25.80 0.67
C SER A 147 10.60 -25.82 2.15
N HIS A 148 9.31 -25.82 2.47
CA HIS A 148 8.84 -25.99 3.84
C HIS A 148 9.10 -27.39 4.42
N LEU A 149 9.34 -28.40 3.59
CA LEU A 149 9.63 -29.77 4.02
C LEU A 149 11.10 -29.98 4.37
N SER A 150 11.99 -29.01 4.09
CA SER A 150 13.39 -29.15 4.42
C SER A 150 13.60 -29.23 5.93
N GLU A 151 14.62 -29.97 6.35
CA GLU A 151 14.99 -30.12 7.75
C GLU A 151 15.27 -28.76 8.42
N THR A 152 15.86 -27.82 7.68
CA THR A 152 16.10 -26.44 8.14
C THR A 152 14.82 -25.70 8.54
N VAL A 153 13.70 -25.93 7.84
CA VAL A 153 12.41 -25.30 8.15
C VAL A 153 11.66 -26.10 9.21
N GLN A 154 11.74 -27.43 9.15
CA GLN A 154 11.04 -28.30 10.10
C GLN A 154 11.65 -28.25 11.50
N GLY A 155 12.98 -28.13 11.61
CA GLY A 155 13.68 -27.89 12.87
C GLY A 155 13.59 -26.44 13.35
N GLY A 156 13.18 -25.50 12.49
CA GLY A 156 13.07 -24.09 12.82
C GLY A 156 11.85 -23.73 13.71
N ASN A 157 11.96 -22.59 14.40
CA ASN A 157 10.87 -22.01 15.18
C ASN A 157 9.84 -21.32 14.26
N SER A 158 8.58 -21.79 14.28
CA SER A 158 7.45 -21.13 13.62
C SER A 158 6.71 -20.19 14.57
N VAL A 159 6.08 -19.14 14.02
CA VAL A 159 5.18 -18.24 14.78
C VAL A 159 4.00 -19.03 15.32
N ILE A 160 3.39 -19.85 14.48
CA ILE A 160 2.31 -20.74 14.86
C ILE A 160 2.92 -21.96 15.54
N ARG A 161 2.62 -22.11 16.84
CA ARG A 161 2.87 -23.34 17.58
C ARG A 161 1.70 -24.29 17.31
N ARG A 162 2.00 -25.47 16.79
CA ARG A 162 1.02 -26.55 16.60
C ARG A 162 1.25 -27.63 17.62
#